data_AF-A0A3D2EIU3-F1
#
_entry.id   AF-A0A3D2EIU3-F1
#
_cell.length_a   1.000
_cell.length_b   1.000
_cell.length_c   1.000
_cell.angle_alpha   90.00
_cell.angle_beta   90.00
_cell.angle_gamma   90.00
#
_symmetry.space_group_name_H-M   'P 1'
#
loop_
_entity.id
_entity.type
_entity.pdbx_description
1 polymer ?
#
loop_
_entity_poly.entity_id
_entity_poly.type
_entity_poly.pdbx_seq_one_letter_code
_entity_poly.pdbx_strand_id
1 'polypeptide(L)'
;MKKGMDAKQKAKTETIPYSISAYAVMLTLVSFLGFLIENTWIVLTEGFVDNRNMNAPFLIGYGVIVLLIYRFMGTPEQLTGILQFARGWTRHGRISLYFLTSFFVVCSVEILTGYVVEKVCSLYYWSYEALPLHITRYTSLPTSVSFAFLIVFFMGIVYTPAMKWITRVDNRVLRVVSLLLVLLLVLDCGSCFLYMRNHRNFYYRWKIQLVEMKHSILWEDGVR
;
A
#
# COMPACT_ATOMS: atom_id res chain seq x y z
N MET A 1 -46.73 20.71 -9.50
CA MET A 1 -45.50 21.05 -8.73
C MET A 1 -44.90 19.91 -7.88
N LYS A 2 -45.43 18.67 -7.89
CA LYS A 2 -44.94 17.57 -7.03
C LYS A 2 -43.94 16.59 -7.68
N LYS A 3 -43.58 16.77 -8.95
CA LYS A 3 -42.77 15.80 -9.73
C LYS A 3 -41.29 16.21 -9.91
N GLY A 4 -40.89 17.36 -9.35
CA GLY A 4 -39.54 17.92 -9.47
C GLY A 4 -38.71 17.89 -8.18
N MET A 5 -39.30 17.47 -7.05
CA MET A 5 -38.61 17.40 -5.75
C MET A 5 -37.96 16.03 -5.49
N ASP A 6 -38.50 14.95 -6.07
CA ASP A 6 -37.97 13.59 -5.83
C ASP A 6 -36.65 13.29 -6.59
N ALA A 7 -36.32 14.08 -7.61
CA ALA A 7 -35.07 13.90 -8.36
C ALA A 7 -33.84 14.48 -7.64
N LYS A 8 -34.04 15.36 -6.65
CA LYS A 8 -32.95 16.00 -5.88
C LYS A 8 -32.65 15.32 -4.54
N GLN A 9 -33.39 14.27 -4.17
CA GLN A 9 -33.18 13.51 -2.93
C GLN A 9 -32.50 12.15 -3.15
N LYS A 10 -31.71 12.05 -4.22
CA LYS A 10 -30.71 11.00 -4.43
C LYS A 10 -29.36 11.64 -4.70
N ALA A 11 -28.98 12.64 -3.88
CA ALA A 11 -27.58 12.80 -3.56
C ALA A 11 -27.17 11.48 -2.92
N LYS A 12 -26.66 10.56 -3.74
CA LYS A 12 -26.22 9.23 -3.38
C LYS A 12 -25.06 9.47 -2.42
N THR A 13 -25.36 9.64 -1.14
CA THR A 13 -24.40 9.57 -0.05
C THR A 13 -23.54 8.38 -0.42
N GLU A 14 -22.25 8.60 -0.64
CA GLU A 14 -21.29 7.52 -0.87
C GLU A 14 -21.32 6.67 0.41
N THR A 15 -22.28 5.77 0.50
CA THR A 15 -22.46 4.87 1.63
C THR A 15 -21.22 4.01 1.63
N ILE A 16 -20.41 4.16 2.67
CA ILE A 16 -19.27 3.31 2.93
C ILE A 16 -19.79 1.86 2.87
N PRO A 17 -19.42 1.05 1.85
CA PRO A 17 -20.10 -0.22 1.58
C PRO A 17 -19.82 -1.32 2.61
N TYR A 18 -18.79 -1.12 3.45
CA TYR A 18 -18.32 -2.07 4.44
C TYR A 18 -18.17 -1.41 5.81
N SER A 19 -18.16 -2.20 6.88
CA SER A 19 -17.91 -1.67 8.23
C SER A 19 -16.45 -1.19 8.37
N ILE A 20 -16.22 -0.21 9.25
CA ILE A 20 -14.87 0.28 9.57
C ILE A 20 -13.96 -0.87 10.01
N SER A 21 -14.51 -1.82 10.78
CA SER A 21 -13.80 -3.03 11.21
C SER A 21 -13.32 -3.88 10.03
N ALA A 22 -14.13 -4.01 8.97
CA ALA A 22 -13.73 -4.75 7.78
C ALA A 22 -12.57 -4.07 7.03
N TYR A 23 -12.59 -2.73 6.93
CA TYR A 23 -11.45 -1.99 6.36
C TYR A 23 -10.20 -2.13 7.20
N ALA A 24 -10.30 -2.10 8.52
CA ALA A 24 -9.15 -2.30 9.40
C ALA A 24 -8.52 -3.70 9.26
N VAL A 25 -9.34 -4.75 9.08
CA VAL A 25 -8.83 -6.09 8.75
C VAL A 25 -8.20 -6.11 7.35
N MET A 26 -8.82 -5.46 6.35
CA MET A 26 -8.24 -5.34 5.00
C MET A 26 -6.90 -4.59 5.03
N LEU A 27 -6.80 -3.50 5.79
CA LEU A 27 -5.55 -2.76 6.01
C LEU A 27 -4.47 -3.69 6.53
N THR A 28 -4.80 -4.52 7.53
CA THR A 28 -3.86 -5.48 8.11
C THR A 28 -3.43 -6.54 7.09
N LEU A 29 -4.39 -7.12 6.35
CA LEU A 29 -4.11 -8.11 5.31
C LEU A 29 -3.16 -7.55 4.25
N VAL A 30 -3.43 -6.34 3.75
CA VAL A 30 -2.59 -5.69 2.74
C VAL A 30 -1.22 -5.32 3.31
N SER A 31 -1.15 -4.92 4.58
CA SER A 31 0.14 -4.63 5.24
C SER A 31 1.02 -5.87 5.34
N PHE A 32 0.42 -7.04 5.57
CA PHE A 32 1.11 -8.33 5.55
C PHE A 32 1.55 -8.71 4.14
N LEU A 33 0.68 -8.55 3.14
CA LEU A 33 1.03 -8.80 1.74
C LEU A 33 2.17 -7.90 1.28
N GLY A 34 2.17 -6.62 1.69
CA GLY A 34 3.27 -5.70 1.44
C GLY A 34 4.59 -6.22 2.02
N PHE A 35 4.58 -6.70 3.27
CA PHE A 35 5.76 -7.33 3.88
C PHE A 35 6.28 -8.54 3.09
N LEU A 36 5.38 -9.39 2.59
CA LEU A 36 5.75 -10.56 1.78
C LEU A 36 6.33 -10.16 0.42
N ILE A 37 5.70 -9.22 -0.28
CA ILE A 37 6.14 -8.75 -1.60
C ILE A 37 7.52 -8.09 -1.49
N GLU A 38 7.72 -7.23 -0.48
CA GLU A 38 8.99 -6.57 -0.22
C GLU A 38 10.10 -7.57 0.09
N ASN A 39 9.86 -8.55 0.97
CA ASN A 39 10.87 -9.58 1.23
C ASN A 39 11.11 -10.46 0.01
N THR A 40 10.09 -10.75 -0.80
CA THR A 40 10.29 -11.49 -2.06
C THR A 40 11.20 -10.70 -2.99
N TRP A 41 10.99 -9.38 -3.11
CA TRP A 41 11.87 -8.50 -3.88
C TRP A 41 13.31 -8.54 -3.38
N ILE A 42 13.52 -8.38 -2.07
CA ILE A 42 14.86 -8.44 -1.45
C ILE A 42 15.53 -9.81 -1.64
N VAL A 43 14.78 -10.91 -1.59
CA VAL A 43 15.34 -12.24 -1.89
C VAL A 43 15.83 -12.30 -3.33
N LEU A 44 15.08 -11.75 -4.27
CA LEU A 44 15.43 -11.76 -5.70
C LEU A 44 16.61 -10.85 -6.03
N THR A 45 16.76 -9.72 -5.32
CA THR A 45 17.84 -8.75 -5.60
C THR A 45 19.07 -8.93 -4.72
N GLU A 46 18.90 -9.40 -3.48
CA GLU A 46 19.94 -9.44 -2.43
C GLU A 46 20.12 -10.79 -1.74
N GLY A 47 19.23 -11.75 -1.98
CA GLY A 47 19.37 -13.12 -1.48
C GLY A 47 19.11 -13.31 0.01
N PHE A 48 18.44 -12.37 0.69
CA PHE A 48 18.10 -12.49 2.11
C PHE A 48 16.66 -12.05 2.44
N VAL A 49 16.19 -12.41 3.63
CA VAL A 49 14.93 -11.94 4.23
C VAL A 49 15.26 -11.27 5.56
N ASP A 50 14.54 -10.22 5.92
CA ASP A 50 14.69 -9.57 7.21
C ASP A 50 13.35 -9.06 7.78
N ASN A 51 13.43 -8.44 8.96
CA ASN A 51 12.27 -7.91 9.66
C ASN A 51 11.67 -6.63 9.04
N ARG A 52 12.21 -6.14 7.91
CA ARG A 52 11.78 -4.91 7.21
C ARG A 52 11.56 -3.72 8.13
N ASN A 53 12.42 -3.58 9.13
CA ASN A 53 12.44 -2.48 10.10
C ASN A 53 11.22 -2.42 11.03
N MET A 54 10.48 -3.54 11.17
CA MET A 54 9.32 -3.70 12.04
C MET A 54 9.55 -4.87 13.03
N ASN A 55 8.80 -4.96 14.13
CA ASN A 55 8.81 -6.19 14.95
C ASN A 55 7.89 -7.25 14.39
N ALA A 56 6.73 -6.84 13.87
CA ALA A 56 5.73 -7.70 13.28
C ALA A 56 5.82 -7.66 11.75
N PRO A 57 5.36 -8.70 11.04
CA PRO A 57 5.49 -8.80 9.58
C PRO A 57 4.45 -7.92 8.85
N PHE A 58 4.33 -6.64 9.20
CA PHE A 58 3.32 -5.75 8.63
C PHE A 58 3.91 -4.39 8.25
N LEU A 59 3.76 -4.04 6.98
CA LEU A 59 4.13 -2.72 6.46
C LEU A 59 2.87 -1.87 6.29
N ILE A 60 2.54 -1.10 7.32
CA ILE A 60 1.26 -0.36 7.42
C ILE A 60 1.01 0.59 6.23
N GLY A 61 2.07 1.14 5.62
CA GLY A 61 1.99 2.04 4.48
C GLY A 61 1.23 1.43 3.29
N TYR A 62 1.46 0.13 3.00
CA TYR A 62 0.76 -0.58 1.91
C TYR A 62 -0.75 -0.68 2.19
N GLY A 63 -1.12 -1.01 3.43
CA GLY A 63 -2.52 -1.07 3.84
C GLY A 63 -3.22 0.27 3.71
N VAL A 64 -2.57 1.35 4.16
CA VAL A 64 -3.11 2.71 4.08
C VAL A 64 -3.30 3.14 2.62
N ILE A 65 -2.29 2.99 1.77
CA ILE A 65 -2.39 3.48 0.37
C ILE A 65 -3.45 2.73 -0.43
N VAL A 66 -3.57 1.41 -0.26
CA VAL A 66 -4.61 0.62 -0.93
C VAL A 66 -6.01 1.05 -0.49
N LEU A 67 -6.23 1.31 0.81
CA LEU A 67 -7.52 1.81 1.26
C LEU A 67 -7.83 3.22 0.74
N LEU A 68 -6.83 4.10 0.65
CA LEU A 68 -7.00 5.43 0.05
C LEU A 68 -7.35 5.32 -1.45
N ILE A 69 -6.65 4.47 -2.19
CA ILE A 69 -6.97 4.18 -3.60
C ILE A 69 -8.40 3.66 -3.72
N TYR A 70 -8.81 2.71 -2.89
CA TYR A 70 -10.20 2.23 -2.92
C TYR A 70 -11.20 3.36 -2.62
N ARG A 71 -10.90 4.21 -1.64
CA ARG A 71 -11.78 5.32 -1.23
C ARG A 71 -11.96 6.38 -2.33
N PHE A 72 -10.90 6.69 -3.08
CA PHE A 72 -10.89 7.78 -4.08
C PHE A 72 -11.04 7.33 -5.53
N MET A 73 -10.71 6.07 -5.84
CA MET A 73 -10.72 5.52 -7.21
C MET A 73 -11.65 4.30 -7.35
N GLY A 74 -11.97 3.61 -6.25
CA GLY A 74 -12.80 2.39 -6.27
C GLY A 74 -12.02 1.19 -6.79
N THR A 75 -12.70 0.27 -7.47
CA THR A 75 -12.05 -0.84 -8.20
C THR A 75 -12.04 -0.56 -9.70
N PRO A 76 -11.17 -1.20 -10.50
CA PRO A 76 -11.18 -1.07 -11.97
C PRO A 76 -12.54 -1.35 -12.61
N GLU A 77 -13.36 -2.20 -11.98
CA GLU A 77 -14.71 -2.56 -12.44
C GLU A 77 -15.76 -1.54 -11.98
N GLN A 78 -15.60 -1.01 -10.77
CA GLN A 78 -16.51 -0.08 -10.12
C GLN A 78 -15.76 1.20 -9.73
N LEU A 79 -15.43 2.02 -10.73
CA LEU A 79 -14.73 3.29 -10.53
C LEU A 79 -15.55 4.21 -9.61
N THR A 80 -14.90 4.88 -8.67
CA THR A 80 -15.51 5.87 -7.75
C THR A 80 -14.66 7.14 -7.68
N GLY A 81 -15.14 8.14 -6.92
CA GLY A 81 -14.43 9.39 -6.65
C GLY A 81 -13.91 10.08 -7.91
N ILE A 82 -12.60 10.28 -7.99
CA ILE A 82 -11.96 11.05 -9.07
C ILE A 82 -12.09 10.37 -10.43
N LEU A 83 -12.30 9.05 -10.48
CA LEU A 83 -12.42 8.28 -11.73
C LEU A 83 -13.88 8.01 -12.13
N GLN A 84 -14.86 8.56 -11.41
CA GLN A 84 -16.28 8.31 -11.65
C GLN A 84 -16.74 8.70 -13.07
N PHE A 85 -16.13 9.72 -13.67
CA PHE A 85 -16.47 10.18 -15.03
C PHE A 85 -16.20 9.12 -16.10
N ALA A 86 -15.23 8.22 -15.87
CA ALA A 86 -14.83 7.19 -16.82
C ALA A 86 -15.64 5.89 -16.71
N ARG A 87 -16.72 5.85 -15.91
CA ARG A 87 -17.57 4.65 -15.77
C ARG A 87 -18.15 4.15 -17.10
N GLY A 88 -18.47 5.05 -18.01
CA GLY A 88 -19.01 4.73 -19.34
C GLY A 88 -17.97 4.30 -20.37
N TRP A 89 -16.68 4.32 -20.03
CA TRP A 89 -15.61 3.95 -20.96
C TRP A 89 -15.54 2.44 -21.18
N THR A 90 -14.89 2.04 -22.28
CA THR A 90 -14.59 0.63 -22.56
C THR A 90 -13.81 0.00 -21.42
N ARG A 91 -13.90 -1.33 -21.25
CA ARG A 91 -13.18 -2.05 -20.18
C ARG A 91 -11.68 -1.77 -20.21
N HIS A 92 -11.09 -1.82 -21.41
CA HIS A 92 -9.67 -1.50 -21.60
C HIS A 92 -9.36 -0.05 -21.23
N GLY A 93 -10.20 0.91 -21.65
CA GLY A 93 -10.02 2.32 -21.29
C GLY A 93 -10.06 2.55 -19.78
N ARG A 94 -10.96 1.89 -19.05
CA ARG A 94 -11.05 1.99 -17.58
C ARG A 94 -9.81 1.41 -16.89
N ILE A 95 -9.35 0.24 -17.32
CA ILE A 95 -8.16 -0.41 -16.76
C ILE A 95 -6.91 0.43 -17.03
N SER A 96 -6.75 0.92 -18.26
CA SER A 96 -5.61 1.78 -18.61
C SER A 96 -5.60 3.10 -17.82
N LEU A 97 -6.76 3.73 -17.66
CA LEU A 97 -6.88 4.93 -16.84
C LEU A 97 -6.54 4.63 -15.38
N TYR A 98 -7.09 3.55 -14.81
CA TYR A 98 -6.82 3.15 -13.43
C TYR A 98 -5.33 2.86 -13.21
N PHE A 99 -4.69 2.16 -14.14
CA PHE A 99 -3.26 1.90 -14.13
C PHE A 99 -2.45 3.20 -14.17
N LEU A 100 -2.75 4.10 -15.10
CA LEU A 100 -2.04 5.37 -15.24
C LEU A 100 -2.20 6.26 -14.01
N THR A 101 -3.41 6.36 -13.46
CA THR A 101 -3.65 7.09 -12.21
C THR A 101 -2.91 6.44 -11.04
N SER A 102 -2.94 5.11 -10.92
CA SER A 102 -2.21 4.38 -9.87
C SER A 102 -0.71 4.59 -9.96
N PHE A 103 -0.16 4.60 -11.18
CA PHE A 103 1.25 4.90 -11.44
C PHE A 103 1.65 6.27 -10.89
N PHE A 104 0.91 7.34 -11.22
CA PHE A 104 1.22 8.67 -10.70
C PHE A 104 1.03 8.77 -9.17
N VAL A 105 0.04 8.07 -8.61
CA VAL A 105 -0.16 7.99 -7.16
C VAL A 105 1.03 7.32 -6.49
N VAL A 106 1.52 6.20 -7.02
CA VAL A 106 2.71 5.50 -6.51
C VAL A 106 3.93 6.42 -6.55
N CYS A 107 4.25 7.02 -7.71
CA CYS A 107 5.37 7.95 -7.82
C CYS A 107 5.30 9.05 -6.75
N SER A 108 4.12 9.66 -6.57
CA SER A 108 3.92 10.74 -5.62
C SER A 108 4.11 10.29 -4.17
N VAL A 109 3.57 9.11 -3.83
CA VAL A 109 3.63 8.54 -2.47
C VAL A 109 5.03 8.08 -2.13
N GLU A 110 5.75 7.45 -3.06
CA GLU A 110 7.14 7.04 -2.86
C GLU A 110 8.03 8.26 -2.60
N ILE A 111 7.93 9.29 -3.45
CA ILE A 111 8.68 10.54 -3.28
C ILE A 111 8.36 11.19 -1.93
N LEU A 112 7.07 11.38 -1.62
CA LEU A 112 6.64 12.04 -0.39
C LEU A 112 7.10 11.26 0.85
N THR A 113 6.89 9.95 0.85
CA THR A 113 7.24 9.08 1.99
C THR A 113 8.75 9.04 2.18
N GLY A 114 9.53 8.92 1.09
CA GLY A 114 10.98 8.95 1.14
C GLY A 114 11.51 10.24 1.76
N TYR A 115 11.03 11.40 1.29
CA TYR A 115 11.40 12.69 1.86
C TYR A 115 10.99 12.85 3.33
N VAL A 116 9.79 12.42 3.70
CA VAL A 116 9.31 12.51 5.10
C VAL A 116 10.19 11.66 6.00
N VAL A 117 10.49 10.42 5.62
CA VAL A 117 11.32 9.52 6.44
C VAL A 117 12.76 10.05 6.52
N GLU A 118 13.31 10.56 5.43
CA GLU A 118 14.63 11.20 5.43
C GLU A 118 14.69 12.38 6.40
N LYS A 119 13.71 13.29 6.34
CA LYS A 119 13.69 14.47 7.21
C LYS A 119 13.46 14.11 8.68
N VAL A 120 12.59 13.15 8.95
CA VAL A 120 12.24 12.76 10.33
C VAL A 120 13.34 11.90 10.95
N CYS A 121 13.86 10.91 10.23
CA CYS A 121 14.80 9.93 10.78
C CYS A 121 16.27 10.24 10.45
N SER A 122 16.54 11.24 9.60
CA SER A 122 17.89 11.59 9.13
C SER A 122 18.64 10.39 8.52
N LEU A 123 17.92 9.50 7.84
CA LEU A 123 18.43 8.31 7.17
C LEU A 123 17.70 8.11 5.84
N TYR A 124 18.37 7.53 4.86
CA TYR A 124 17.76 7.16 3.60
C TYR A 124 17.10 5.79 3.74
N TYR A 125 15.76 5.74 3.75
CA TYR A 125 15.03 4.49 4.05
C TYR A 125 15.10 3.49 2.91
N TRP A 126 15.14 3.98 1.67
CA TRP A 126 15.46 3.25 0.46
C TRP A 126 16.06 4.17 -0.61
N SER A 127 16.73 3.60 -1.62
CA SER A 127 17.33 4.23 -2.78
C SER A 127 17.18 3.36 -4.02
N TYR A 128 16.72 3.97 -5.11
CA TYR A 128 16.62 3.38 -6.44
C TYR A 128 17.63 3.98 -7.42
N GLU A 129 18.67 4.67 -6.95
CA GLU A 129 19.69 5.30 -7.81
C GLU A 129 20.40 4.25 -8.71
N ALA A 130 20.57 3.03 -8.21
CA ALA A 130 21.13 1.90 -8.97
C ALA A 130 20.19 1.37 -10.08
N LEU A 131 18.89 1.71 -10.05
CA LEU A 131 17.94 1.25 -11.04
C LEU A 131 17.92 2.19 -12.27
N PRO A 132 17.79 1.63 -13.49
CA PRO A 132 17.63 2.44 -14.69
C PRO A 132 16.31 3.22 -14.62
N LEU A 133 16.31 4.43 -15.21
CA LEU A 133 15.13 5.31 -15.26
C LEU A 133 14.61 5.70 -13.86
N HIS A 134 15.51 5.90 -12.89
CA HIS A 134 15.16 6.58 -11.65
C HIS A 134 14.83 8.05 -11.91
N ILE A 135 13.82 8.58 -11.22
CA ILE A 135 13.43 10.00 -11.32
C ILE A 135 14.03 10.76 -10.13
N THR A 136 13.98 10.13 -8.96
CA THR A 136 14.64 10.56 -7.73
C THR A 136 15.24 9.32 -7.08
N ARG A 137 15.99 9.47 -5.99
CA ARG A 137 16.40 8.30 -5.19
C ARG A 137 15.23 7.47 -4.70
N TYR A 138 14.02 8.04 -4.55
CA TYR A 138 12.88 7.35 -3.95
C TYR A 138 11.96 6.68 -4.95
N THR A 139 12.04 7.00 -6.24
CA THR A 139 11.12 6.44 -7.24
C THR A 139 11.82 6.17 -8.56
N SER A 140 11.50 5.03 -9.17
CA SER A 140 11.97 4.67 -10.51
C SER A 140 10.82 4.20 -11.38
N LEU A 141 10.97 4.37 -12.70
CA LEU A 141 9.94 3.97 -13.64
C LEU A 141 9.60 2.47 -13.54
N PRO A 142 10.57 1.53 -13.44
CA PRO A 142 10.26 0.11 -13.35
C PRO A 142 9.52 -0.27 -12.07
N THR A 143 9.91 0.30 -10.92
CA THR A 143 9.28 0.01 -9.62
C THR A 143 7.86 0.56 -9.57
N SER A 144 7.66 1.81 -10.00
CA SER A 144 6.34 2.44 -10.06
C SER A 144 5.37 1.71 -11.00
N VAL A 145 5.84 1.25 -12.18
CA VAL A 145 5.05 0.41 -13.09
C VAL A 145 4.66 -0.91 -12.42
N SER A 146 5.59 -1.55 -11.71
CA SER A 146 5.36 -2.83 -11.03
C SER A 146 4.31 -2.68 -9.92
N PHE A 147 4.42 -1.64 -9.08
CA PHE A 147 3.43 -1.37 -8.05
C PHE A 147 2.07 -0.96 -8.62
N ALA A 148 2.03 -0.17 -9.70
CA ALA A 148 0.78 0.17 -10.38
C ALA A 148 0.07 -1.09 -10.92
N PHE A 149 0.84 -2.03 -11.48
CA PHE A 149 0.30 -3.32 -11.92
C PHE A 149 -0.23 -4.14 -10.74
N LEU A 150 0.52 -4.22 -9.63
CA LEU A 150 0.09 -4.91 -8.41
C LEU A 150 -1.19 -4.30 -7.83
N ILE A 151 -1.34 -2.98 -7.84
CA ILE A 151 -2.56 -2.28 -7.40
C ILE A 151 -3.74 -2.65 -8.29
N VAL A 152 -3.59 -2.59 -9.62
CA VAL A 152 -4.64 -2.97 -10.57
C VAL A 152 -5.05 -4.43 -10.38
N PHE A 153 -4.07 -5.32 -10.25
CA PHE A 153 -4.28 -6.75 -10.01
C PHE A 153 -5.03 -6.98 -8.69
N PHE A 154 -4.54 -6.38 -7.60
CA PHE A 154 -5.15 -6.54 -6.28
C PHE A 154 -6.58 -6.00 -6.27
N MET A 155 -6.80 -4.79 -6.80
CA MET A 155 -8.12 -4.17 -6.80
C MET A 155 -9.12 -4.83 -7.75
N GLY A 156 -8.65 -5.35 -8.88
CA GLY A 156 -9.49 -6.04 -9.85
C GLY A 156 -9.84 -7.46 -9.43
N ILE A 157 -8.91 -8.18 -8.81
CA ILE A 157 -9.06 -9.63 -8.61
C ILE A 157 -9.18 -10.01 -7.14
N VAL A 158 -8.35 -9.43 -6.26
CA VAL A 158 -8.19 -9.91 -4.88
C VAL A 158 -9.11 -9.17 -3.90
N TYR A 159 -9.27 -7.86 -4.07
CA TYR A 159 -9.93 -6.97 -3.12
C TYR A 159 -11.38 -7.39 -2.83
N THR A 160 -12.19 -7.56 -3.87
CA THR A 160 -13.62 -7.87 -3.73
C THR A 160 -13.84 -9.25 -3.09
N PRO A 161 -13.16 -10.34 -3.51
CA PRO A 161 -13.21 -11.61 -2.81
C PRO A 161 -12.76 -11.50 -1.35
N ALA A 162 -11.64 -10.83 -1.07
CA ALA A 162 -11.14 -10.68 0.29
C ALA A 162 -12.13 -9.92 1.18
N MET A 163 -12.74 -8.83 0.70
CA MET A 163 -13.80 -8.12 1.45
C MET A 163 -15.00 -9.02 1.72
N LYS A 164 -15.45 -9.81 0.73
CA LYS A 164 -16.55 -10.78 0.92
C LYS A 164 -16.21 -11.84 1.97
N TRP A 165 -14.95 -12.26 2.06
CA TRP A 165 -14.50 -13.19 3.09
C TRP A 165 -14.49 -12.54 4.48
N ILE A 166 -13.96 -11.31 4.58
CA ILE A 166 -13.90 -10.57 5.84
C ILE A 166 -15.31 -10.31 6.39
N THR A 167 -16.26 -9.95 5.53
CA THR A 167 -17.64 -9.63 5.96
C THR A 167 -18.50 -10.84 6.29
N ARG A 168 -18.02 -12.08 6.09
CA ARG A 168 -18.69 -13.29 6.59
C ARG A 168 -18.52 -13.47 8.09
N VAL A 169 -17.51 -12.85 8.68
CA VAL A 169 -17.25 -12.92 10.13
C VAL A 169 -18.26 -12.05 10.87
N ASP A 170 -18.73 -12.54 12.03
CA ASP A 170 -19.64 -11.78 12.88
C ASP A 170 -19.09 -10.39 13.24
N ASN A 171 -19.95 -9.36 13.19
CA ASN A 171 -19.55 -7.98 13.37
C ASN A 171 -18.95 -7.69 14.76
N ARG A 172 -19.36 -8.40 15.82
CA ARG A 172 -18.79 -8.22 17.17
C ARG A 172 -17.36 -8.74 17.21
N VAL A 173 -17.13 -9.94 16.68
CA VAL A 173 -15.80 -10.54 16.57
C VAL A 173 -14.90 -9.67 15.70
N LEU A 174 -15.40 -9.25 14.53
CA LEU A 174 -14.67 -8.41 13.60
C LEU A 174 -14.24 -7.09 14.24
N ARG A 175 -15.09 -6.48 15.08
CA ARG A 175 -14.77 -5.25 15.80
C ARG A 175 -13.61 -5.44 16.78
N VAL A 176 -13.67 -6.46 17.63
CA VAL A 176 -12.61 -6.74 18.61
C VAL A 176 -11.30 -7.06 17.90
N VAL A 177 -11.33 -7.96 16.91
CA VAL A 177 -10.15 -8.33 16.12
C VAL A 177 -9.56 -7.11 15.41
N SER A 178 -10.39 -6.31 14.73
CA SER A 178 -9.93 -5.12 14.02
C SER A 178 -9.23 -4.11 14.93
N LEU A 179 -9.73 -3.93 16.15
CA LEU A 179 -9.13 -3.02 17.13
C LEU A 179 -7.76 -3.52 17.58
N LEU A 180 -7.65 -4.82 17.90
CA LEU A 180 -6.38 -5.42 18.31
C LEU A 180 -5.34 -5.37 17.18
N LEU A 181 -5.76 -5.63 15.94
CA LEU A 181 -4.86 -5.57 14.78
C LEU A 181 -4.39 -4.13 14.51
N VAL A 182 -5.29 -3.14 14.51
CA VAL A 182 -4.89 -1.74 14.33
C VAL A 182 -3.97 -1.27 15.45
N LEU A 183 -4.26 -1.66 16.70
CA LEU A 183 -3.39 -1.34 17.83
C LEU A 183 -1.99 -1.95 17.63
N LEU A 184 -1.90 -3.23 17.23
CA LEU A 184 -0.63 -3.88 16.91
C LEU A 184 0.14 -3.12 15.83
N LEU A 185 -0.52 -2.78 14.71
CA LEU A 185 0.12 -2.09 13.59
C LEU A 185 0.66 -0.71 13.97
N VAL A 186 -0.14 0.06 14.71
CA VAL A 186 0.22 1.43 15.12
C VAL A 186 1.34 1.40 16.17
N LEU A 187 1.24 0.53 17.17
CA LEU A 187 2.26 0.40 18.21
C LEU A 187 3.58 -0.12 17.63
N ASP A 188 3.54 -1.12 16.76
CA ASP A 188 4.74 -1.68 16.14
C ASP A 188 5.44 -0.64 15.26
N CYS A 189 4.73 -0.12 14.25
CA CYS A 189 5.24 0.91 13.35
C CYS A 189 5.74 2.13 14.13
N GLY A 190 4.95 2.63 15.08
CA GLY A 190 5.31 3.78 15.91
C GLY A 190 6.58 3.53 16.72
N SER A 191 6.67 2.38 17.40
CA SER A 191 7.85 2.04 18.22
C SER A 191 9.13 1.91 17.38
N CYS A 192 9.05 1.25 16.22
CA CYS A 192 10.18 1.07 15.32
C CYS A 192 10.63 2.38 14.67
N PHE A 193 9.71 3.23 14.21
CA PHE A 193 10.06 4.55 13.68
C PHE A 193 10.61 5.49 14.74
N LEU A 194 10.09 5.44 15.98
CA LEU A 194 10.67 6.18 17.10
C LEU A 194 12.09 5.72 17.40
N TYR A 195 12.35 4.40 17.37
CA TYR A 195 13.70 3.87 17.50
C TYR A 195 14.62 4.39 16.40
N MET A 196 14.19 4.28 15.14
CA MET A 196 14.99 4.72 13.99
C MET A 196 15.28 6.22 14.04
N ARG A 197 14.30 7.04 14.43
CA ARG A 197 14.48 8.48 14.63
C ARG A 197 15.51 8.80 15.71
N ASN A 198 15.42 8.13 16.86
CA ASN A 198 16.26 8.45 18.01
C ASN A 198 17.71 7.97 17.81
N HIS A 199 17.92 6.82 17.15
CA HIS A 199 19.24 6.23 16.94
C HIS A 199 19.86 6.60 15.59
N ARG A 200 19.09 7.20 14.68
CA ARG A 200 19.48 7.50 13.28
C ARG A 200 20.04 6.29 12.54
N ASN A 201 19.52 5.12 12.87
CA ASN A 201 19.92 3.85 12.28
C ASN A 201 18.69 2.96 12.11
N PHE A 202 18.77 2.03 11.17
CA PHE A 202 17.70 1.09 10.87
C PHE A 202 17.38 0.18 12.06
N TYR A 203 16.10 -0.15 12.22
CA TYR A 203 15.65 -1.12 13.20
C TYR A 203 15.86 -2.55 12.71
N TYR A 204 17.04 -3.12 12.96
CA TYR A 204 17.34 -4.51 12.63
C TYR A 204 17.14 -5.43 13.83
N ARG A 205 16.29 -6.44 13.67
CA ARG A 205 16.08 -7.47 14.70
C ARG A 205 16.60 -8.83 14.26
N TRP A 206 16.39 -9.19 13.00
CA TRP A 206 16.84 -10.45 12.44
C TRP A 206 17.04 -10.29 10.92
N LYS A 207 18.01 -11.04 10.40
CA LYS A 207 18.30 -11.19 8.97
C LYS A 207 18.66 -12.64 8.72
N ILE A 208 18.05 -13.26 7.72
CA ILE A 208 18.30 -14.64 7.32
C ILE A 208 18.82 -14.61 5.89
N GLN A 209 20.07 -15.00 5.71
CA GLN A 209 20.66 -15.17 4.38
C GLN A 209 20.13 -16.47 3.76
N LEU A 210 19.64 -16.40 2.52
CA LEU A 210 19.09 -17.55 1.79
C LEU A 210 19.95 -17.92 0.59
N VAL A 211 20.47 -16.92 -0.14
CA VAL A 211 21.26 -17.08 -1.35
C VAL A 211 22.44 -16.12 -1.29
N GLU A 212 23.64 -16.58 -1.61
CA GLU A 212 24.82 -15.72 -1.70
C GLU A 212 24.86 -15.05 -3.09
N MET A 213 24.65 -13.74 -3.15
CA MET A 213 24.61 -12.98 -4.39
C MET A 213 26.03 -12.53 -4.78
N LYS A 214 26.46 -12.81 -6.02
CA LYS A 214 27.78 -12.36 -6.53
C LYS A 214 27.88 -10.85 -6.72
N HIS A 215 26.76 -10.19 -6.99
CA HIS A 215 26.62 -8.74 -7.06
C HIS A 215 25.23 -8.35 -6.55
N SER A 216 25.17 -7.42 -5.61
CA SER A 216 23.94 -6.76 -5.17
C SER A 216 23.45 -5.81 -6.25
N ILE A 217 22.15 -5.83 -6.56
CA ILE A 217 21.57 -4.99 -7.60
C ILE A 217 21.19 -3.60 -7.04
N LEU A 218 20.86 -3.53 -5.75
CA LEU A 218 20.39 -2.29 -5.11
C LEU A 218 21.40 -1.64 -4.17
N TRP A 219 22.49 -2.34 -3.80
CA TRP A 219 23.50 -1.81 -2.87
C TRP A 219 24.69 -1.22 -3.62
N GLU A 220 24.62 0.08 -3.87
CA GLU A 220 25.81 0.94 -3.89
C GLU A 220 25.67 1.91 -2.69
N ASP A 221 26.72 2.02 -1.87
CA ASP A 221 26.85 3.01 -0.77
C ASP A 221 26.04 2.81 0.54
N GLY A 222 25.64 1.59 0.89
CA GLY A 222 25.13 1.27 2.23
C GLY A 222 23.74 1.83 2.57
N VAL A 223 23.01 2.27 1.53
CA VAL A 223 21.60 2.65 1.59
C VAL A 223 20.76 1.52 0.99
N ARG A 224 19.64 1.21 1.65
CA ARG A 224 18.74 0.13 1.25
C ARG A 224 17.92 0.45 0.02
#